data_AF-A0A965G1D9-F1
#
_entry.id   AF-A0A965G1D9-F1
#
_cell.length_a   1.000
_cell.length_b   1.000
_cell.length_c   1.000
_cell.angle_alpha   90.00
_cell.angle_beta   90.00
_cell.angle_gamma   90.00
#
_symmetry.space_group_name_H-M   'P 1'
#
loop_
_entity.id
_entity.type
_entity.pdbx_description
1 polymer ?
#
loop_
_entity_poly.entity_id
_entity_poly.type
_entity_poly.pdbx_seq_one_letter_code
_entity_poly.pdbx_strand_id
1 'polypeptide(L)' 'VATSQPNALGLYDILGNVEEWTDNETVAGLGQVVGGSVTSPAAPGLLVRSVNKREKRRTLGFRIIVD' A
#
# COMPACT_ATOMS: atom_id res chain seq x y z
N VAL A 1 11.28 -6.31 -3.58
CA VAL A 1 10.90 -6.34 -2.15
C VAL A 1 12.16 -6.47 -1.30
N ALA A 2 12.13 -5.96 -0.07
CA ALA A 2 13.20 -6.01 0.92
C ALA A 2 14.53 -5.34 0.50
N THR A 3 14.45 -4.23 -0.23
CA THR A 3 15.63 -3.43 -0.62
C THR A 3 15.89 -2.22 0.28
N SER A 4 14.87 -1.78 1.03
CA SER A 4 14.96 -0.70 2.02
C SER A 4 15.12 -1.25 3.45
N GLN A 5 15.47 -0.40 4.43
CA GLN A 5 15.51 -0.85 5.83
C GLN A 5 14.11 -1.24 6.33
N PRO A 6 13.99 -2.31 7.13
CA PRO A 6 12.71 -2.68 7.75
C PRO A 6 12.36 -1.73 8.89
N ASN A 7 11.09 -1.72 9.29
CA ASN A 7 10.68 -1.14 10.57
C ASN A 7 11.06 -2.04 11.76
N ALA A 8 10.75 -1.61 12.98
CA ALA A 8 11.05 -2.35 14.21
C ALA A 8 10.39 -3.76 14.30
N LEU A 9 9.40 -4.05 13.46
CA LEU A 9 8.73 -5.35 13.37
C LEU A 9 9.31 -6.24 12.25
N GLY A 10 10.38 -5.81 11.58
CA GLY A 10 10.96 -6.54 10.46
C GLY A 10 10.18 -6.39 9.15
N LEU A 11 9.23 -5.45 9.07
CA LEU A 11 8.42 -5.25 7.87
C LEU A 11 9.14 -4.32 6.88
N TYR A 12 9.27 -4.80 5.65
CA TYR A 12 9.90 -4.10 4.54
C TYR A 12 8.87 -3.44 3.63
N ASP A 13 9.31 -2.36 2.98
CA ASP A 13 8.59 -1.66 1.90
C ASP A 13 7.18 -1.17 2.29
N ILE A 14 6.97 -0.86 3.58
CA ILE A 14 5.70 -0.27 4.07
C ILE A 14 5.46 1.13 3.48
N LEU A 15 6.53 1.84 3.13
CA LEU A 15 6.48 3.14 2.46
C LEU A 15 7.19 3.03 1.10
N GLY A 16 6.48 3.30 0.01
CA GLY A 16 6.99 3.21 -1.36
C GLY A 16 6.88 1.81 -1.96
N ASN A 17 7.71 1.51 -2.96
CA ASN A 17 7.63 0.30 -3.80
C ASN A 17 6.31 0.22 -4.58
N VAL A 18 5.25 -0.30 -3.96
CA VAL A 18 3.89 -0.37 -4.53
C VAL A 18 2.89 0.05 -3.46
N GLU A 19 1.79 0.67 -3.89
CA GLU A 19 0.65 0.81 -3.01
C GLU A 19 0.10 -0.58 -2.69
N GLU A 20 -0.35 -0.79 -1.46
CA GLU A 20 -0.86 -2.08 -1.01
C GLU A 20 -2.35 -2.00 -0.70
N TRP A 21 -3.15 -2.92 -1.27
CA TRP A 21 -4.55 -3.09 -0.91
C TRP A 21 -4.73 -3.45 0.56
N THR A 22 -5.78 -2.90 1.18
CA THR A 22 -6.28 -3.32 2.49
C THR A 22 -7.67 -3.97 2.37
N ASP A 23 -8.14 -4.59 3.45
CA ASP A 23 -9.48 -5.14 3.56
C ASP A 23 -10.55 -4.06 3.84
N ASN A 24 -10.14 -2.81 4.07
CA ASN A 24 -11.04 -1.69 4.33
C ASN A 24 -11.80 -1.26 3.06
N GLU A 25 -13.14 -1.22 3.16
CA GLU A 25 -14.01 -0.53 2.21
C GLU A 25 -14.36 0.85 2.75
N THR A 26 -14.11 1.90 1.96
CA THR A 26 -14.38 3.28 2.39
C THR A 26 -15.81 3.71 2.09
N VAL A 27 -16.29 3.38 0.88
CA VAL A 27 -17.69 3.48 0.44
C VAL A 27 -17.94 2.40 -0.62
N ALA A 28 -19.21 2.11 -0.92
CA ALA A 28 -19.60 1.06 -1.86
C ALA A 28 -18.83 1.16 -3.19
N GLY A 29 -18.04 0.13 -3.50
CA GLY A 29 -17.27 0.03 -4.74
C GLY A 29 -15.90 0.71 -4.74
N LEU A 30 -15.53 1.39 -3.65
CA LEU A 30 -14.18 1.88 -3.41
C LEU A 30 -13.48 1.04 -2.34
N GLY A 31 -12.23 0.65 -2.61
CA GLY A 31 -11.35 0.06 -1.61
C GLY A 31 -10.25 1.03 -1.20
N GLN A 32 -9.55 0.70 -0.12
CA GLN A 32 -8.43 1.48 0.37
C GLN A 32 -7.09 0.86 -0.06
N VAL A 33 -6.15 1.73 -0.42
CA VAL A 33 -4.75 1.38 -0.67
C VAL A 33 -3.83 2.28 0.17
N VAL A 34 -2.71 1.72 0.62
CA VAL A 34 -1.78 2.39 1.54
C VAL A 34 -0.32 2.33 1.08
N GLY A 35 0.56 3.09 1.73
CA GLY A 35 2.02 2.97 1.60
C GLY A 35 2.66 3.81 0.50
N GLY A 36 1.89 4.17 -0.53
CA GLY A 36 2.46 4.84 -1.70
C GLY A 36 3.32 3.88 -2.55
N SER A 37 3.91 4.38 -3.63
CA SER A 37 4.66 3.56 -4.59
C SER A 37 5.95 4.24 -5.03
N VAL A 38 6.73 3.60 -5.90
CA VAL A 38 7.92 4.22 -6.54
C VAL A 38 7.63 5.53 -7.29
N THR A 39 6.37 5.78 -7.67
CA THR A 39 5.95 7.03 -8.33
C THR A 39 5.29 8.03 -7.38
N SER A 40 5.14 7.69 -6.10
CA SER A 40 4.55 8.59 -5.11
C SER A 40 5.57 9.64 -4.68
N PRO A 41 5.13 10.88 -4.40
CA PRO A 41 6.00 11.87 -3.79
C PRO A 41 6.46 11.38 -2.42
N ALA A 42 7.70 11.71 -2.05
CA ALA A 42 8.20 11.47 -0.70
C ALA A 42 7.36 12.31 0.29
N ALA A 43 6.65 11.63 1.18
CA ALA A 43 5.81 12.25 2.19
C ALA A 43 6.06 11.58 3.55
N PRO A 44 6.01 12.34 4.65
CA PRO A 44 6.06 11.76 5.97
C PRO A 44 4.79 10.93 6.26
N GLY A 45 4.98 9.75 6.83
CA GLY A 45 3.88 8.88 7.26
C GLY A 45 3.30 7.99 6.17
N LEU A 46 2.23 7.29 6.53
CA LEU A 46 1.54 6.35 5.67
C LEU A 46 0.57 7.10 4.74
N LEU A 47 0.81 7.05 3.44
CA LEU A 47 -0.16 7.55 2.46
C LEU A 47 -1.35 6.60 2.38
N VAL A 48 -2.56 7.16 2.34
CA VAL A 48 -3.82 6.42 2.24
C VAL A 48 -4.64 7.00 1.09
N ARG A 49 -5.18 6.16 0.21
CA ARG A 49 -6.08 6.58 -0.87
C ARG A 49 -7.28 5.65 -1.01
N SER A 50 -8.39 6.22 -1.44
CA SER A 50 -9.56 5.48 -1.91
C SER A 50 -9.50 5.32 -3.42
N VAL A 51 -9.65 4.10 -3.89
CA VAL A 51 -9.56 3.74 -5.32
C VAL A 51 -10.71 2.81 -5.68
N ASN A 52 -11.07 2.74 -6.96
CA ASN A 52 -12.09 1.79 -7.40
C ASN A 52 -11.61 0.35 -7.16
N LYS A 53 -12.45 -0.54 -6.60
CA LYS A 53 -12.06 -1.93 -6.30
C LYS A 53 -11.56 -2.74 -7.51
N ARG A 54 -11.87 -2.30 -8.74
CA ARG A 54 -11.40 -2.93 -9.98
C ARG A 54 -10.11 -2.33 -10.52
N GLU A 55 -9.55 -1.33 -9.84
CA GLU A 55 -8.33 -0.67 -10.28
C GLU A 55 -7.14 -1.64 -10.32
N LYS A 56 -6.37 -1.55 -11.41
CA LYS A 56 -5.17 -2.32 -11.63
C LYS A 56 -4.10 -1.38 -12.16
N ARG A 57 -2.93 -1.37 -11.51
CA ARG A 57 -1.77 -0.57 -11.91
C ARG A 57 -0.49 -1.35 -11.63
N ARG A 58 0.58 -1.03 -12.35
CA ARG A 58 1.91 -1.65 -12.13
C ARG A 58 2.49 -1.34 -10.74
N THR A 59 2.01 -0.28 -10.12
CA THR A 59 2.42 0.22 -8.81
C THR A 59 1.40 -0.11 -7.70
N LEU A 60 0.52 -1.08 -7.95
CA LEU A 60 -0.50 -1.51 -7.01
C LEU A 60 -0.39 -3.02 -6.78
N GLY A 61 -0.12 -3.41 -5.54
CA GLY A 61 0.04 -4.78 -5.07
C GLY A 61 -0.70 -5.03 -3.77
N PHE A 62 -0.27 -6.03 -3.02
CA PHE A 62 -0.83 -6.40 -1.72
C PHE A 62 0.19 -7.23 -0.93
N ARG A 63 -0.05 -7.34 0.37
CA ARG A 63 0.56 -8.38 1.22
C ARG A 63 -0.52 -9.23 1.86
N ILE A 64 -0.13 -10.43 2.27
CA ILE A 64 -1.02 -11.40 2.88
C ILE A 64 -0.79 -11.37 4.39
N ILE A 65 -1.89 -11.37 5.14
CA ILE A 65 -1.91 -11.61 6.58
C ILE A 65 -2.59 -12.97 6.77
N VAL A 66 -2.03 -13.81 7.65
CA VAL A 66 -2.56 -15.13 7.99
C VAL A 66 -2.67 -15.18 9.51
N ASP A 67 -3.82 -15.66 9.99
CA ASP A 67 -4.10 -15.91 11.41
C ASP A 67 -3.86 -17.38 11.78
#